data_AF-A0A3N4RPA9-F1
#
_entry.id   AF-A0A3N4RPA9-F1
#
_cell.length_a   1.000
_cell.length_b   1.000
_cell.length_c   1.000
_cell.angle_alpha   90.00
_cell.angle_beta   90.00
_cell.angle_gamma   90.00
#
_symmetry.space_group_name_H-M   'P 1'
#
loop_
_entity.id
_entity.type
_entity.pdbx_description
1 polymer ?
#
loop_
_entity_poly.entity_id
_entity_poly.type
_entity_poly.pdbx_seq_one_letter_code
_entity_poly.pdbx_strand_id
1 'polypeptide(L)'
;MNTARDADDLARRFPEELPLTFRPVGDGRARQIAVFDPSLKQYSSAYRTSDPRYADPAPAAAWRAARRTAMDAVLAAVAASRWADHLVLRGSVVLRAWFGAAAREPGDLDFVLTPADWTPDDPRTAELLHDLTAAVPTAGPVRFLPGEAVHEEIWTYERVPGRRLLLPWTADGLPGGGIQLDFVFTEPLPLPPEPLEAAPGALLRVAGRELSLAWKLLRLATDRYPQPKDLYDAVLLAESAPLRYGVLREVFTGGEAWLAEAPPGPDAVPGAEPDTAADDWAHFREEYPELTTSGEELSRRLAAALAPAFAEVPDAERADWWAEGWAASLRAEHAAGGLDAAETWLRARNASLGAARRLLQRALGPDAPDPLDTLLSRPAWAWYASVLARGNISLEQLLN
;
A
#
# COMPACT_ATOMS: atom_id res chain seq x y z
N MET A 1 -6.42 25.50 -4.62
CA MET A 1 -6.70 25.20 -6.04
C MET A 1 -5.38 24.90 -6.75
N ASN A 2 -4.96 23.63 -6.75
CA ASN A 2 -3.90 23.18 -7.66
C ASN A 2 -4.64 22.67 -8.89
N THR A 3 -4.70 23.45 -9.96
CA THR A 3 -5.24 22.97 -11.23
C THR A 3 -4.48 21.72 -11.64
N ALA A 4 -5.19 20.64 -11.99
CA ALA A 4 -4.56 19.41 -12.47
C ALA A 4 -3.58 19.74 -13.59
N ARG A 5 -2.30 19.45 -13.36
CA ARG A 5 -1.23 19.84 -14.28
C ARG A 5 -1.25 18.91 -15.49
N ASP A 6 -1.15 19.50 -16.67
CA ASP A 6 -1.00 18.74 -17.90
C ASP A 6 0.33 17.96 -17.87
N ALA A 7 0.26 16.65 -18.13
CA ALA A 7 1.41 15.77 -17.95
C ALA A 7 2.54 16.07 -18.95
N ASP A 8 2.19 16.38 -20.20
CA ASP A 8 3.16 16.74 -21.24
C ASP A 8 3.84 18.08 -20.94
N ASP A 9 3.08 19.08 -20.47
CA ASP A 9 3.66 20.36 -20.06
C ASP A 9 4.63 20.20 -18.88
N LEU A 10 4.28 19.37 -17.91
CA LEU A 10 5.15 19.10 -16.76
C LEU A 10 6.45 18.39 -17.19
N ALA A 11 6.34 17.35 -18.01
CA ALA A 11 7.49 16.62 -18.56
C ALA A 11 8.42 17.50 -19.40
N ARG A 12 7.87 18.46 -20.15
CA ARG A 12 8.69 19.41 -20.94
C ARG A 12 9.42 20.43 -20.06
N ARG A 13 8.81 20.91 -18.98
CA ARG A 13 9.35 22.03 -18.18
C ARG A 13 10.29 21.57 -17.07
N PHE A 14 10.01 20.42 -16.46
CA PHE A 14 10.72 19.93 -15.28
C PHE A 14 11.13 18.44 -15.41
N PRO A 15 11.77 18.03 -16.52
CA PRO A 15 12.07 16.61 -16.74
C PRO A 15 12.96 16.00 -15.66
N GLU A 16 13.87 16.78 -15.07
CA GLU A 16 14.81 16.32 -14.04
C GLU A 16 14.19 16.20 -12.64
N GLU A 17 13.01 16.79 -12.43
CA GLU A 17 12.32 16.75 -11.13
C GLU A 17 11.33 15.58 -11.04
N LEU A 18 11.06 14.90 -12.15
CA LEU A 18 10.03 13.88 -12.27
C LEU A 18 10.61 12.47 -12.07
N PRO A 19 9.82 11.56 -11.46
CA PRO A 19 10.15 10.14 -11.36
C PRO A 19 10.41 9.51 -12.73
N LEU A 20 11.27 8.49 -12.80
CA LEU A 20 11.60 7.81 -14.05
C LEU A 20 10.37 7.14 -14.68
N THR A 21 9.40 6.79 -13.84
CA THR A 21 8.13 6.18 -14.25
C THR A 21 7.10 7.21 -14.74
N PHE A 22 7.37 8.51 -14.63
CA PHE A 22 6.50 9.54 -15.19
C PHE A 22 6.68 9.61 -16.72
N ARG A 23 5.85 8.86 -17.45
CA ARG A 23 5.93 8.75 -18.91
C ARG A 23 4.59 9.07 -19.60
N PRO A 24 4.36 10.34 -19.95
CA PRO A 24 3.21 10.72 -20.74
C PRO A 24 3.22 10.05 -22.12
N VAL A 25 2.05 9.76 -22.66
CA VAL A 25 1.88 9.15 -23.97
C VAL A 25 2.06 10.22 -25.05
N GLY A 26 2.86 9.92 -26.07
CA GLY A 26 3.18 10.87 -27.15
C GLY A 26 2.08 10.99 -28.22
N ASP A 27 0.85 11.37 -27.85
CA ASP A 27 -0.27 11.53 -28.80
C ASP A 27 -1.10 12.78 -28.49
N GLY A 28 -1.07 13.77 -29.38
CA GLY A 28 -1.80 15.02 -29.22
C GLY A 28 -3.33 14.91 -29.24
N ARG A 29 -3.90 13.72 -29.52
CA ARG A 29 -5.33 13.43 -29.36
C ARG A 29 -5.68 13.03 -27.92
N ALA A 30 -4.69 12.55 -27.18
CA ALA A 30 -4.82 12.15 -25.79
C ALA A 30 -4.43 13.32 -24.88
N ARG A 31 -5.13 13.42 -23.75
CA ARG A 31 -4.75 14.31 -22.66
C ARG A 31 -4.49 13.47 -21.42
N GLN A 32 -3.34 13.67 -20.78
CA GLN A 32 -3.01 13.11 -19.48
C GLN A 32 -2.76 14.22 -18.48
N ILE A 33 -3.12 13.97 -17.23
CA ILE A 33 -2.80 14.85 -16.12
C ILE A 33 -1.77 14.19 -15.22
N ALA A 34 -0.96 15.01 -14.55
CA ALA A 34 -0.09 14.58 -13.47
C ALA A 34 -0.95 14.35 -12.21
N VAL A 35 -0.93 13.12 -11.70
CA VAL A 35 -1.67 12.69 -10.51
C VAL A 35 -0.68 12.46 -9.40
N PHE A 36 -0.89 13.09 -8.24
CA PHE A 36 -0.03 12.88 -7.08
C PHE A 36 -0.05 11.40 -6.67
N ASP A 37 1.12 10.83 -6.44
CA ASP A 37 1.31 9.47 -6.00
C ASP A 37 2.08 9.46 -4.67
N PRO A 38 1.42 9.16 -3.54
CA PRO A 38 2.06 9.12 -2.22
C PRO A 38 3.27 8.18 -2.15
N SER A 39 3.31 7.13 -2.98
CA SER A 39 4.44 6.18 -3.00
C SER A 39 5.75 6.76 -3.55
N LEU A 40 5.65 7.95 -4.17
CA LEU A 40 6.77 8.70 -4.77
C LEU A 40 7.13 9.95 -3.95
N LYS A 41 6.62 10.11 -2.71
CA LYS A 41 6.79 11.33 -1.89
C LYS A 41 8.24 11.72 -1.57
N GLN A 42 9.17 10.79 -1.72
CA GLN A 42 10.62 11.02 -1.63
C GLN A 42 11.15 11.89 -2.78
N TYR A 43 10.42 11.99 -3.89
CA TYR A 43 10.72 12.85 -5.02
C TYR A 43 10.04 14.21 -4.85
N SER A 44 10.70 15.28 -5.31
CA SER A 44 10.15 16.64 -5.26
C SER A 44 8.85 16.79 -6.05
N SER A 45 8.74 16.08 -7.18
CA SER A 45 7.53 16.01 -8.00
C SER A 45 6.96 14.59 -8.01
N ALA A 46 6.39 14.17 -6.87
CA ALA A 46 5.78 12.86 -6.65
C ALA A 46 4.49 12.63 -7.48
N TYR A 47 4.63 12.56 -8.80
CA TYR A 47 3.53 12.39 -9.74
C TYR A 47 3.67 11.09 -10.54
N ARG A 48 2.52 10.52 -10.89
CA ARG A 48 2.34 9.55 -11.98
C ARG A 48 1.48 10.16 -13.08
N THR A 49 1.48 9.54 -14.26
CA THR A 49 0.54 9.90 -15.33
C THR A 49 -0.82 9.25 -15.12
N SER A 50 -1.91 9.98 -15.36
CA SER A 50 -3.25 9.41 -15.45
C SER A 50 -3.40 8.52 -16.70
N ASP A 51 -4.48 7.74 -16.79
CA ASP A 51 -4.89 7.17 -18.07
C ASP A 51 -5.13 8.28 -19.12
N PRO A 52 -4.83 8.04 -20.41
CA PRO A 52 -5.10 8.99 -21.47
C PRO A 52 -6.61 9.19 -21.66
N ARG A 53 -7.01 10.45 -21.62
CA ARG A 53 -8.38 10.89 -21.89
C ARG A 53 -8.49 11.34 -23.34
N TYR A 54 -9.58 10.95 -24.00
CA TYR A 54 -9.88 11.30 -25.38
C TYR A 54 -11.22 12.01 -25.45
N ALA A 55 -11.40 12.91 -26.43
CA ALA A 55 -12.70 13.52 -26.69
C ALA A 55 -13.71 12.50 -27.28
N ASP A 56 -13.22 11.54 -28.07
CA ASP A 56 -14.00 10.44 -28.63
C ASP A 56 -13.92 9.22 -27.69
N PRO A 57 -15.06 8.60 -27.31
CA PRO A 57 -15.06 7.39 -26.48
C PRO A 57 -14.44 6.15 -27.16
N ALA A 58 -14.41 6.05 -28.49
CA ALA A 58 -13.92 4.86 -29.19
C ALA A 58 -12.40 4.63 -29.00
N PRO A 59 -11.50 5.63 -29.19
CA PRO A 59 -10.10 5.51 -28.84
C PRO A 59 -9.85 5.16 -27.37
N ALA A 60 -10.67 5.71 -26.46
CA ALA A 60 -10.56 5.40 -25.03
C ALA A 60 -10.89 3.92 -24.73
N ALA A 61 -11.92 3.38 -25.37
CA ALA A 61 -12.30 1.96 -25.23
C ALA A 61 -11.22 1.03 -25.83
N ALA A 62 -10.70 1.37 -27.01
CA ALA A 62 -9.64 0.60 -27.67
C ALA A 62 -8.34 0.62 -26.85
N TRP A 63 -7.95 1.77 -26.31
CA TRP A 63 -6.79 1.88 -25.44
C TRP A 63 -6.93 1.05 -24.16
N ARG A 64 -8.09 1.09 -23.49
CA ARG A 64 -8.34 0.26 -22.29
C ARG A 64 -8.28 -1.24 -22.61
N ALA A 65 -8.81 -1.67 -23.75
CA ALA A 65 -8.73 -3.06 -24.18
C ALA A 65 -7.28 -3.50 -24.45
N ALA A 66 -6.47 -2.65 -25.10
CA ALA A 66 -5.05 -2.89 -25.29
C ALA A 66 -4.29 -2.94 -23.96
N ARG A 67 -4.57 -2.03 -23.02
CA ARG A 67 -3.96 -2.04 -21.69
C ARG A 67 -4.31 -3.31 -20.90
N ARG A 68 -5.55 -3.80 -20.95
CA ARG A 68 -5.91 -5.09 -20.34
C ARG A 68 -5.15 -6.25 -20.96
N THR A 69 -5.02 -6.26 -22.29
CA THR A 69 -4.22 -7.28 -22.99
C THR A 69 -2.74 -7.23 -22.55
N ALA A 70 -2.19 -6.02 -22.37
CA ALA A 70 -0.85 -5.82 -21.83
C ALA A 70 -0.74 -6.37 -20.39
N MET A 71 -1.71 -6.06 -19.53
CA MET A 71 -1.77 -6.53 -18.14
C MET A 71 -1.81 -8.06 -18.08
N ASP A 72 -2.68 -8.69 -18.87
CA ASP A 72 -2.83 -10.14 -18.95
C ASP A 72 -1.51 -10.81 -19.40
N ALA A 73 -0.81 -10.20 -20.35
CA ALA A 73 0.49 -10.70 -20.81
C ALA A 73 1.56 -10.62 -19.71
N VAL A 74 1.57 -9.56 -18.88
CA VAL A 74 2.48 -9.46 -17.73
C VAL A 74 2.14 -10.49 -16.67
N LEU A 75 0.86 -10.68 -16.35
CA LEU A 75 0.40 -11.69 -15.39
C LEU A 75 0.78 -13.11 -15.85
N ALA A 76 0.62 -13.40 -17.15
CA ALA A 76 1.05 -14.67 -17.75
C ALA A 76 2.57 -14.85 -17.67
N ALA A 77 3.35 -13.80 -17.94
CA ALA A 77 4.81 -13.82 -17.82
C ALA A 77 5.25 -14.08 -16.37
N VAL A 78 4.61 -13.43 -15.39
CA VAL A 78 4.87 -13.66 -13.97
C VAL A 78 4.53 -15.11 -13.59
N ALA A 79 3.36 -15.60 -13.99
CA ALA A 79 2.90 -16.96 -13.69
C ALA A 79 3.82 -18.05 -14.27
N ALA A 80 4.41 -17.80 -15.44
CA ALA A 80 5.35 -18.71 -16.10
C ALA A 80 6.81 -18.56 -15.60
N SER A 81 7.10 -17.55 -14.78
CA SER A 81 8.46 -17.26 -14.32
C SER A 81 8.89 -18.16 -13.15
N ARG A 82 10.20 -18.28 -12.95
CA ARG A 82 10.79 -18.91 -11.74
C ARG A 82 10.44 -18.17 -10.45
N TRP A 83 9.88 -16.97 -10.54
CA TRP A 83 9.57 -16.09 -9.43
C TRP A 83 8.11 -16.21 -8.95
N ALA A 84 7.26 -16.97 -9.64
CA ALA A 84 5.84 -17.10 -9.30
C ALA A 84 5.61 -17.51 -7.83
N ASP A 85 6.44 -18.42 -7.32
CA ASP A 85 6.36 -18.87 -5.92
C ASP A 85 6.87 -17.84 -4.91
N HIS A 86 7.50 -16.77 -5.35
CA HIS A 86 7.97 -15.68 -4.49
C HIS A 86 7.06 -14.45 -4.50
N LEU A 87 6.08 -14.42 -5.41
CA LEU A 87 5.24 -13.26 -5.68
C LEU A 87 3.80 -13.52 -5.24
N VAL A 88 3.34 -12.80 -4.23
CA VAL A 88 1.93 -12.81 -3.80
C VAL A 88 1.22 -11.58 -4.35
N LEU A 89 0.42 -11.78 -5.38
CA LEU A 89 -0.36 -10.72 -6.02
C LEU A 89 -1.47 -10.22 -5.08
N ARG A 90 -1.68 -8.91 -5.07
CA ARG A 90 -2.73 -8.23 -4.29
C ARG A 90 -3.29 -7.06 -5.08
N GLY A 91 -4.12 -6.26 -4.44
CA GLY A 91 -4.57 -4.99 -5.00
C GLY A 91 -5.61 -5.14 -6.11
N SER A 92 -5.69 -4.13 -6.97
CA SER A 92 -6.87 -3.89 -7.80
C SER A 92 -7.15 -4.97 -8.85
N VAL A 93 -6.12 -5.64 -9.37
CA VAL A 93 -6.29 -6.77 -10.31
C VAL A 93 -6.95 -7.97 -9.63
N VAL A 94 -6.58 -8.28 -8.38
CA VAL A 94 -7.19 -9.39 -7.64
C VAL A 94 -8.67 -9.09 -7.36
N LEU A 95 -8.99 -7.85 -6.98
CA LEU A 95 -10.37 -7.40 -6.80
C LEU A 95 -11.17 -7.54 -8.09
N ARG A 96 -10.58 -7.20 -9.25
CA ARG A 96 -11.22 -7.37 -10.56
C ARG A 96 -11.50 -8.83 -10.89
N ALA A 97 -10.60 -9.75 -10.56
CA ALA A 97 -10.82 -11.18 -10.74
C ALA A 97 -11.97 -11.71 -9.85
N TRP A 98 -12.13 -11.18 -8.63
CA TRP A 98 -13.21 -11.59 -7.73
C TRP A 98 -14.58 -10.98 -8.05
N PHE A 99 -14.62 -9.69 -8.40
CA PHE A 99 -15.86 -8.91 -8.45
C PHE A 99 -16.28 -8.50 -9.86
N GLY A 100 -15.45 -8.79 -10.88
CA GLY A 100 -15.75 -8.43 -12.25
C GLY A 100 -16.09 -6.94 -12.37
N ALA A 101 -17.23 -6.63 -13.01
CA ALA A 101 -17.70 -5.27 -13.25
C ALA A 101 -17.98 -4.44 -11.99
N ALA A 102 -18.14 -5.07 -10.82
CA ALA A 102 -18.29 -4.34 -9.57
C ALA A 102 -16.95 -3.80 -9.05
N ALA A 103 -15.80 -4.35 -9.44
CA ALA A 103 -14.51 -3.72 -9.16
C ALA A 103 -14.23 -2.61 -10.18
N ARG A 104 -13.60 -1.52 -9.71
CA ARG A 104 -13.00 -0.50 -10.56
C ARG A 104 -11.93 -1.08 -11.48
N GLU A 105 -11.66 -0.39 -12.58
CA GLU A 105 -10.58 -0.79 -13.50
C GLU A 105 -9.21 -0.79 -12.76
N PRO A 106 -8.39 -1.86 -12.86
CA PRO A 106 -7.10 -1.93 -12.21
C PRO A 106 -6.06 -0.93 -12.74
N GLY A 107 -5.28 -0.32 -11.84
CA GLY A 107 -4.26 0.69 -12.17
C GLY A 107 -2.83 0.16 -12.32
N ASP A 108 -2.54 -0.94 -11.63
CA ASP A 108 -1.20 -1.45 -11.34
C ASP A 108 -1.27 -2.95 -10.96
N LEU A 109 -0.10 -3.58 -10.88
CA LEU A 109 0.09 -4.90 -10.29
C LEU A 109 0.86 -4.76 -8.99
N ASP A 110 0.22 -5.10 -7.87
CA ASP A 110 0.86 -5.06 -6.55
C ASP A 110 1.30 -6.47 -6.12
N PHE A 111 2.55 -6.63 -5.72
CA PHE A 111 3.10 -7.89 -5.22
C PHE A 111 3.72 -7.72 -3.84
N VAL A 112 3.46 -8.67 -2.95
CA VAL A 112 4.27 -8.89 -1.74
C VAL A 112 5.31 -9.96 -2.03
N LEU A 113 6.58 -9.66 -1.76
CA LEU A 113 7.66 -10.62 -1.91
C LEU A 113 7.74 -11.57 -0.72
N THR A 114 8.03 -12.83 -1.02
CA THR A 114 8.25 -13.88 -0.02
C THR A 114 9.55 -14.62 -0.32
N PRO A 115 10.31 -15.07 0.70
CA PRO A 115 10.10 -14.87 2.15
C PRO A 115 10.25 -13.41 2.63
N ALA A 116 9.76 -13.12 3.84
CA ALA A 116 9.74 -11.76 4.41
C ALA A 116 11.12 -11.22 4.81
N ASP A 117 12.18 -12.04 4.77
CA ASP A 117 13.57 -11.60 4.91
C ASP A 117 14.19 -11.11 3.58
N TRP A 118 13.46 -11.20 2.47
CA TRP A 118 13.88 -10.62 1.20
C TRP A 118 13.81 -9.09 1.27
N THR A 119 14.97 -8.45 1.10
CA THR A 119 15.13 -6.99 1.12
C THR A 119 15.33 -6.41 -0.29
N PRO A 120 15.05 -5.11 -0.50
CA PRO A 120 15.22 -4.47 -1.81
C PRO A 120 16.64 -4.55 -2.38
N ASP A 121 17.67 -4.59 -1.51
CA ASP A 121 19.09 -4.59 -1.90
C ASP A 121 19.64 -6.01 -2.13
N ASP A 122 18.81 -7.03 -1.94
CA ASP A 122 19.17 -8.42 -2.22
C ASP A 122 19.48 -8.60 -3.73
N PRO A 123 20.56 -9.31 -4.11
CA PRO A 123 20.88 -9.59 -5.52
C PRO A 123 19.72 -10.22 -6.30
N ARG A 124 18.88 -11.03 -5.64
CA ARG A 124 17.68 -11.64 -6.25
C ARG A 124 16.72 -10.59 -6.79
N THR A 125 16.66 -9.40 -6.22
CA THR A 125 15.78 -8.31 -6.67
C THR A 125 16.17 -7.83 -8.07
N ALA A 126 17.47 -7.67 -8.34
CA ALA A 126 17.94 -7.27 -9.67
C ALA A 126 17.65 -8.35 -10.71
N GLU A 127 17.83 -9.63 -10.36
CA GLU A 127 17.50 -10.77 -11.24
C GLU A 127 15.98 -10.85 -11.51
N LEU A 128 15.14 -10.68 -10.49
CA LEU A 128 13.68 -10.64 -10.61
C LEU A 128 13.24 -9.60 -11.64
N LEU A 129 13.69 -8.36 -11.48
CA LEU A 129 13.32 -7.25 -12.37
C LEU A 129 13.79 -7.51 -13.80
N HIS A 130 15.03 -7.99 -13.97
CA HIS A 130 15.57 -8.34 -15.28
C HIS A 130 14.77 -9.44 -15.98
N ASP A 131 14.51 -10.54 -15.28
CA ASP A 131 13.81 -11.70 -15.83
C ASP A 131 12.37 -11.36 -16.24
N LEU A 132 11.64 -10.60 -15.40
CA LEU A 132 10.29 -10.16 -15.71
C LEU A 132 10.25 -9.21 -16.91
N THR A 133 11.20 -8.28 -17.01
CA THR A 133 11.35 -7.42 -18.19
C THR A 133 11.66 -8.22 -19.46
N ALA A 134 12.45 -9.29 -19.36
CA ALA A 134 12.78 -10.15 -20.51
C ALA A 134 11.64 -11.09 -20.92
N ALA A 135 10.73 -11.43 -20.00
CA ALA A 135 9.66 -12.41 -20.22
C ALA A 135 8.44 -11.87 -20.96
N VAL A 136 8.24 -10.55 -21.03
CA VAL A 136 7.07 -9.96 -21.68
C VAL A 136 7.14 -10.01 -23.21
N PRO A 137 6.01 -10.19 -23.91
CA PRO A 137 6.01 -10.38 -25.36
C PRO A 137 6.35 -9.09 -26.12
N THR A 138 7.27 -9.19 -27.08
CA THR A 138 7.68 -8.09 -27.96
C THR A 138 6.99 -8.11 -29.33
N ALA A 139 6.06 -9.05 -29.54
CA ALA A 139 5.32 -9.24 -30.78
C ALA A 139 3.82 -9.46 -30.48
N GLY A 140 2.97 -9.18 -31.48
CA GLY A 140 1.52 -9.30 -31.35
C GLY A 140 0.79 -7.94 -31.40
N PRO A 141 -0.51 -7.93 -31.05
CA PRO A 141 -1.34 -6.71 -31.08
C PRO A 141 -0.93 -5.69 -30.01
N VAL A 142 -0.36 -6.17 -28.91
CA VAL A 142 0.32 -5.37 -27.89
C VAL A 142 1.75 -5.87 -27.80
N ARG A 143 2.71 -4.94 -27.83
CA ARG A 143 4.14 -5.24 -27.84
C ARG A 143 4.83 -4.45 -26.76
N PHE A 144 5.50 -5.14 -25.86
CA PHE A 144 6.34 -4.49 -24.85
C PHE A 144 7.64 -3.99 -25.45
N LEU A 145 8.22 -2.99 -24.79
CA LEU A 145 9.52 -2.39 -25.12
C LEU A 145 10.49 -2.64 -23.95
N PRO A 146 11.05 -3.86 -23.79
CA PRO A 146 11.90 -4.21 -22.64
C PRO A 146 13.11 -3.28 -22.47
N GLY A 147 13.71 -2.83 -23.58
CA GLY A 147 14.85 -1.90 -23.55
C GLY A 147 14.50 -0.50 -23.04
N GLU A 148 13.21 -0.18 -22.90
CA GLU A 148 12.72 1.07 -22.34
C GLU A 148 12.19 0.92 -20.92
N ALA A 149 12.18 -0.30 -20.36
CA ALA A 149 11.75 -0.54 -18.99
C ALA A 149 12.61 0.24 -17.99
N VAL A 150 11.97 0.77 -16.95
CA VAL A 150 12.63 1.49 -15.86
C VAL A 150 12.11 1.00 -14.53
N HIS A 151 12.95 1.07 -13.52
CA HIS A 151 12.55 0.81 -12.15
C HIS A 151 13.08 1.88 -11.21
N GLU A 152 12.35 2.11 -10.12
CA GLU A 152 12.73 3.08 -9.09
C GLU A 152 12.28 2.65 -7.70
N GLU A 153 12.77 3.35 -6.68
CA GLU A 153 12.38 3.12 -5.30
C GLU A 153 11.03 3.76 -5.03
N ILE A 154 10.18 3.04 -4.30
CA ILE A 154 8.89 3.52 -3.82
C ILE A 154 8.75 3.21 -2.34
N TRP A 155 7.86 3.93 -1.66
CA TRP A 155 7.49 3.65 -0.27
C TRP A 155 6.00 3.33 -0.18
N THR A 156 5.67 2.07 0.06
CA THR A 156 4.28 1.65 0.20
C THR A 156 3.82 1.89 1.64
N TYR A 157 2.70 2.61 1.80
CA TYR A 157 2.15 3.03 3.09
C TYR A 157 3.11 3.84 3.96
N GLU A 158 4.09 4.50 3.34
CA GLU A 158 5.15 5.23 4.04
C GLU A 158 5.98 4.38 5.02
N ARG A 159 5.84 3.05 4.94
CA ARG A 159 6.25 2.11 6.00
C ARG A 159 7.23 1.06 5.50
N VAL A 160 6.95 0.47 4.35
CA VAL A 160 7.74 -0.64 3.81
C VAL A 160 8.43 -0.20 2.54
N PRO A 161 9.72 -0.56 2.37
CA PRO A 161 10.44 -0.23 1.17
C PRO A 161 9.88 -1.05 0.00
N GLY A 162 9.84 -0.43 -1.17
CA GLY A 162 9.36 -1.05 -2.39
C GLY A 162 10.20 -0.72 -3.61
N ARG A 163 9.98 -1.50 -4.67
CA ARG A 163 10.52 -1.26 -6.01
C ARG A 163 9.35 -1.18 -6.98
N ARG A 164 9.33 -0.17 -7.82
CA ARG A 164 8.38 -0.06 -8.93
C ARG A 164 9.08 -0.39 -10.22
N LEU A 165 8.50 -1.25 -11.04
CA LEU A 165 8.90 -1.53 -12.41
C LEU A 165 7.82 -1.00 -13.35
N LEU A 166 8.22 -0.21 -14.35
CA LEU A 166 7.35 0.21 -15.44
C LEU A 166 7.77 -0.50 -16.72
N LEU A 167 6.83 -1.22 -17.33
CA LEU A 167 7.00 -1.93 -18.60
C LEU A 167 6.23 -1.19 -19.71
N PRO A 168 6.90 -0.40 -20.56
CA PRO A 168 6.25 0.29 -21.65
C PRO A 168 5.75 -0.69 -22.72
N TRP A 169 4.63 -0.35 -23.35
CA TRP A 169 4.03 -1.12 -24.44
C TRP A 169 3.50 -0.20 -25.54
N THR A 170 3.37 -0.77 -26.73
CA THR A 170 2.77 -0.14 -27.92
C THR A 170 1.70 -1.04 -28.51
N ALA A 171 0.75 -0.43 -29.23
CA ALA A 171 -0.27 -1.11 -30.00
C ALA A 171 -0.62 -0.28 -31.23
N ASP A 172 -0.89 -0.92 -32.36
CA ASP A 172 -1.08 -0.21 -33.64
C ASP A 172 -2.29 0.73 -33.58
N GLY A 173 -2.09 1.99 -33.97
CA GLY A 173 -3.14 3.03 -33.96
C GLY A 173 -3.44 3.65 -32.59
N LEU A 174 -2.77 3.19 -31.53
CA LEU A 174 -2.92 3.68 -30.15
C LEU A 174 -1.59 4.29 -29.65
N PRO A 175 -1.63 5.19 -28.66
CA PRO A 175 -0.43 5.90 -28.21
C PRO A 175 0.48 5.08 -27.28
N GLY A 176 0.20 3.79 -27.10
CA GLY A 176 0.91 2.95 -26.14
C GLY A 176 0.58 3.27 -24.67
N GLY A 177 1.42 2.80 -23.77
CA GLY A 177 1.29 3.06 -22.33
C GLY A 177 2.36 2.32 -21.53
N GLY A 178 2.16 2.19 -20.22
CA GLY A 178 2.99 1.37 -19.35
C GLY A 178 2.15 0.47 -18.45
N ILE A 179 2.69 -0.72 -18.13
CA ILE A 179 2.20 -1.55 -17.03
C ILE A 179 3.14 -1.36 -15.84
N GLN A 180 2.58 -0.95 -14.72
CA GLN A 180 3.29 -0.74 -13.48
C GLN A 180 3.19 -1.99 -12.62
N LEU A 181 4.32 -2.44 -12.07
CA LEU A 181 4.43 -3.49 -11.08
C LEU A 181 5.09 -2.91 -9.83
N ASP A 182 4.42 -3.01 -8.70
CA ASP A 182 4.90 -2.57 -7.40
C ASP A 182 5.24 -3.78 -6.54
N PHE A 183 6.47 -3.81 -6.07
CA PHE A 183 7.03 -4.90 -5.26
C PHE A 183 7.24 -4.40 -3.85
N VAL A 184 6.54 -5.00 -2.89
CA VAL A 184 6.65 -4.72 -1.47
C VAL A 184 7.53 -5.78 -0.81
N PHE A 185 8.57 -5.32 -0.12
CA PHE A 185 9.52 -6.19 0.58
C PHE A 185 9.23 -6.21 2.06
N THR A 186 9.66 -7.27 2.75
CA THR A 186 9.59 -7.40 4.22
C THR A 186 8.22 -7.32 4.87
N GLU A 187 7.15 -7.26 4.07
CA GLU A 187 5.78 -7.23 4.56
C GLU A 187 5.38 -8.63 5.05
N PRO A 188 4.99 -8.79 6.32
CA PRO A 188 4.50 -10.07 6.82
C PRO A 188 3.23 -10.51 6.08
N LEU A 189 3.06 -11.83 5.96
CA LEU A 189 1.83 -12.45 5.47
C LEU A 189 1.18 -13.26 6.61
N PRO A 190 0.32 -12.63 7.43
CA PRO A 190 -0.36 -13.31 8.54
C PRO A 190 -1.23 -14.49 8.10
N LEU A 191 -1.72 -14.43 6.86
CA LEU A 191 -2.47 -15.52 6.23
C LEU A 191 -1.70 -16.06 5.03
N PRO A 192 -1.73 -17.39 4.80
CA PRO A 192 -1.10 -17.98 3.62
C PRO A 192 -1.79 -17.46 2.35
N PRO A 193 -1.05 -17.28 1.25
CA PRO A 193 -1.66 -16.90 -0.01
C PRO A 193 -2.44 -18.07 -0.63
N GLU A 194 -3.44 -17.72 -1.43
CA GLU A 194 -4.37 -18.62 -2.08
C GLU A 194 -4.12 -18.63 -3.60
N PRO A 195 -4.37 -19.73 -4.33
CA PRO A 195 -4.29 -19.72 -5.79
C PRO A 195 -5.50 -19.00 -6.41
N LEU A 196 -5.26 -18.12 -7.39
CA LEU A 196 -6.31 -17.46 -8.18
C LEU A 196 -5.87 -17.30 -9.64
N GLU A 197 -6.77 -17.58 -10.57
CA GLU A 197 -6.59 -17.23 -11.98
C GLU A 197 -6.86 -15.73 -12.15
N ALA A 198 -5.79 -14.92 -12.17
CA ALA A 198 -5.89 -13.46 -12.20
C ALA A 198 -6.09 -12.90 -13.63
N ALA A 199 -5.72 -13.69 -14.63
CA ALA A 199 -5.92 -13.45 -16.06
C ALA A 199 -6.04 -14.80 -16.78
N PRO A 200 -6.55 -14.87 -18.02
CA PRO A 200 -6.74 -16.13 -18.74
C PRO A 200 -5.45 -16.99 -18.77
N GLY A 201 -5.49 -18.15 -18.11
CA GLY A 201 -4.36 -19.08 -18.00
C GLY A 201 -3.26 -18.70 -17.00
N ALA A 202 -3.37 -17.57 -16.30
CA ALA A 202 -2.38 -17.08 -15.33
C ALA A 202 -2.83 -17.40 -13.90
N LEU A 203 -2.49 -18.60 -13.42
CA LEU A 203 -2.70 -19.01 -12.03
C LEU A 203 -1.58 -18.47 -11.14
N LEU A 204 -1.92 -17.60 -10.18
CA LEU A 204 -0.97 -16.92 -9.30
C LEU A 204 -1.32 -17.14 -7.83
N ARG A 205 -0.32 -16.98 -6.96
CA ARG A 205 -0.52 -16.85 -5.51
C ARG A 205 -1.06 -15.45 -5.24
N VAL A 206 -2.18 -15.34 -4.55
CA VAL A 206 -2.79 -14.05 -4.18
C VAL A 206 -2.99 -13.94 -2.68
N ALA A 207 -3.00 -12.71 -2.17
CA ALA A 207 -3.51 -12.46 -0.83
C ALA A 207 -5.04 -12.69 -0.82
N GLY A 208 -5.53 -13.45 0.15
CA GLY A 208 -6.97 -13.69 0.31
C GLY A 208 -7.77 -12.40 0.59
N ARG A 209 -9.10 -12.49 0.49
CA ARG A 209 -10.00 -11.34 0.70
C ARG A 209 -9.86 -10.73 2.10
N GLU A 210 -9.75 -11.57 3.12
CA GLU A 210 -9.60 -11.14 4.52
C GLU A 210 -8.31 -10.34 4.74
N LEU A 211 -7.17 -10.85 4.25
CA LEU A 211 -5.89 -10.15 4.36
C LEU A 211 -5.89 -8.84 3.55
N SER A 212 -6.48 -8.87 2.34
CA SER A 212 -6.65 -7.68 1.52
C SER A 212 -7.47 -6.60 2.22
N LEU A 213 -8.55 -6.98 2.91
CA LEU A 213 -9.37 -6.07 3.71
C LEU A 213 -8.58 -5.48 4.88
N ALA A 214 -7.88 -6.32 5.66
CA ALA A 214 -7.08 -5.86 6.78
C ALA A 214 -6.02 -4.82 6.35
N TRP A 215 -5.36 -5.02 5.20
CA TRP A 215 -4.45 -4.02 4.64
C TRP A 215 -5.13 -2.75 4.14
N LYS A 216 -6.34 -2.84 3.56
CA LYS A 216 -7.11 -1.65 3.19
C LYS A 216 -7.48 -0.83 4.41
N LEU A 217 -7.88 -1.48 5.50
CA LEU A 217 -8.17 -0.81 6.78
C LEU A 217 -6.92 -0.20 7.41
N LEU A 218 -5.77 -0.90 7.36
CA LEU A 218 -4.50 -0.32 7.80
C LEU A 218 -4.20 0.95 7.01
N ARG A 219 -4.33 0.90 5.68
CA ARG A 219 -4.12 2.07 4.83
C ARG A 219 -5.08 3.20 5.20
N LEU A 220 -6.37 2.93 5.35
CA LEU A 220 -7.35 3.95 5.74
C LEU A 220 -7.07 4.55 7.13
N ALA A 221 -6.40 3.82 8.02
CA ALA A 221 -6.03 4.30 9.35
C ALA A 221 -4.74 5.13 9.36
N THR A 222 -3.78 4.84 8.48
CA THR A 222 -2.43 5.43 8.54
C THR A 222 -2.10 6.38 7.41
N ASP A 223 -2.80 6.30 6.28
CA ASP A 223 -2.46 7.09 5.10
C ASP A 223 -2.82 8.57 5.35
N ARG A 224 -1.80 9.43 5.30
CA ARG A 224 -1.95 10.88 5.40
C ARG A 224 -2.76 11.45 4.23
N TYR A 225 -2.88 10.70 3.14
CA TYR A 225 -3.59 11.06 1.92
C TYR A 225 -4.61 9.97 1.54
N PRO A 226 -5.67 9.80 2.34
CA PRO A 226 -6.65 8.74 2.12
C PRO A 226 -7.30 8.91 0.73
N GLN A 227 -7.29 7.83 -0.07
CA GLN A 227 -7.84 7.87 -1.42
C GLN A 227 -9.24 7.22 -1.43
N PRO A 228 -10.26 7.83 -2.06
CA PRO A 228 -11.61 7.26 -2.12
C PRO A 228 -11.68 5.82 -2.66
N LYS A 229 -10.74 5.45 -3.54
CA LYS A 229 -10.61 4.08 -4.07
C LYS A 229 -10.35 3.04 -2.98
N ASP A 230 -9.65 3.40 -1.90
CA ASP A 230 -9.34 2.46 -0.83
C ASP A 230 -10.56 2.19 0.05
N LEU A 231 -11.40 3.20 0.29
CA LEU A 231 -12.71 3.02 0.94
C LEU A 231 -13.64 2.16 0.08
N TYR A 232 -13.70 2.44 -1.22
CA TYR A 232 -14.51 1.64 -2.16
C TYR A 232 -14.08 0.16 -2.17
N ASP A 233 -12.77 -0.09 -2.32
CA ASP A 233 -12.21 -1.44 -2.30
C ASP A 233 -12.46 -2.15 -0.95
N ALA A 234 -12.36 -1.44 0.18
CA ALA A 234 -12.62 -1.98 1.51
C ALA A 234 -14.08 -2.43 1.68
N VAL A 235 -15.05 -1.65 1.17
CA VAL A 235 -16.47 -2.03 1.22
C VAL A 235 -16.74 -3.32 0.45
N LEU A 236 -16.23 -3.44 -0.78
CA LEU A 236 -16.40 -4.66 -1.58
C LEU A 236 -15.82 -5.90 -0.87
N LEU A 237 -14.66 -5.74 -0.22
CA LEU A 237 -14.03 -6.81 0.53
C LEU A 237 -14.82 -7.17 1.79
N ALA A 238 -15.23 -6.18 2.59
CA ALA A 238 -15.97 -6.39 3.84
C ALA A 238 -17.34 -7.04 3.62
N GLU A 239 -18.03 -6.73 2.51
CA GLU A 239 -19.31 -7.34 2.17
C GLU A 239 -19.18 -8.76 1.59
N SER A 240 -17.96 -9.18 1.20
CA SER A 240 -17.75 -10.47 0.52
C SER A 240 -17.01 -11.52 1.34
N ALA A 241 -16.34 -11.13 2.43
CA ALA A 241 -15.65 -12.05 3.33
C ALA A 241 -15.66 -11.53 4.78
N PRO A 242 -15.81 -12.42 5.78
CA PRO A 242 -15.67 -12.04 7.17
C PRO A 242 -14.22 -11.62 7.47
N LEU A 243 -14.06 -10.64 8.35
CA LEU A 243 -12.78 -10.24 8.91
C LEU A 243 -12.69 -10.74 10.36
N ARG A 244 -11.66 -11.52 10.68
CA ARG A 244 -11.34 -11.81 12.08
C ARG A 244 -10.58 -10.65 12.69
N TYR A 245 -10.96 -10.26 13.89
CA TYR A 245 -10.29 -9.17 14.62
C TYR A 245 -8.82 -9.53 14.92
N GLY A 246 -8.54 -10.84 15.10
CA GLY A 246 -7.18 -11.41 15.17
C GLY A 246 -6.30 -11.02 13.99
N VAL A 247 -6.79 -11.22 12.76
CA VAL A 247 -6.04 -10.92 11.54
C VAL A 247 -5.83 -9.42 11.39
N LEU A 248 -6.86 -8.61 11.73
CA LEU A 248 -6.74 -7.16 11.74
C LEU A 248 -5.61 -6.70 12.69
N ARG A 249 -5.55 -7.24 13.91
CA ARG A 249 -4.49 -6.93 14.89
C ARG A 249 -3.11 -7.33 14.39
N GLU A 250 -2.98 -8.51 13.78
CA GLU A 250 -1.69 -8.99 13.24
C GLU A 250 -1.18 -8.07 12.12
N VAL A 251 -2.05 -7.65 11.20
CA VAL A 251 -1.69 -6.68 10.15
C VAL A 251 -1.32 -5.32 10.76
N PHE A 252 -2.09 -4.82 11.72
CA PHE A 252 -1.84 -3.51 12.34
C PHE A 252 -0.56 -3.49 13.18
N THR A 253 -0.16 -4.61 13.77
CA THR A 253 1.12 -4.75 14.51
C THR A 253 2.33 -4.59 13.58
N GLY A 254 2.15 -4.79 12.27
CA GLY A 254 3.12 -4.43 11.24
C GLY A 254 3.23 -2.92 10.99
N GLY A 255 2.26 -2.12 11.46
CA GLY A 255 2.10 -0.68 11.26
C GLY A 255 2.87 0.21 12.24
N GLU A 256 2.47 1.47 12.35
CA GLU A 256 3.07 2.45 13.26
C GLU A 256 2.67 2.21 14.72
N ALA A 257 3.58 2.43 15.66
CA ALA A 257 3.40 2.04 17.05
C ALA A 257 2.26 2.78 17.79
N TRP A 258 1.84 3.96 17.32
CA TRP A 258 0.69 4.66 17.90
C TRP A 258 -0.62 3.89 17.72
N LEU A 259 -0.71 3.02 16.70
CA LEU A 259 -1.86 2.15 16.48
C LEU A 259 -2.09 1.18 17.65
N ALA A 260 -1.08 0.90 18.47
CA ALA A 260 -1.22 0.06 19.66
C ALA A 260 -2.19 0.65 20.70
N GLU A 261 -2.40 1.96 20.66
CA GLU A 261 -3.22 2.71 21.62
C GLU A 261 -4.58 3.14 21.03
N ALA A 262 -4.77 2.91 19.73
CA ALA A 262 -5.97 3.28 18.98
C ALA A 262 -6.60 2.04 18.31
N PRO A 263 -7.18 1.10 19.08
CA PRO A 263 -7.80 -0.08 18.52
C PRO A 263 -8.98 0.29 17.60
N PRO A 264 -9.03 -0.20 16.35
CA PRO A 264 -10.21 -0.07 15.51
C PRO A 264 -11.44 -0.67 16.18
N GLY A 265 -12.58 0.00 16.06
CA GLY A 265 -13.84 -0.43 16.66
C GLY A 265 -15.06 0.27 16.06
N PRO A 266 -16.28 0.00 16.56
CA PRO A 266 -17.52 0.57 16.02
C PRO A 266 -17.56 2.10 16.02
N ASP A 267 -16.93 2.72 17.02
CA ASP A 267 -16.85 4.19 17.16
C ASP A 267 -15.65 4.81 16.42
N ALA A 268 -14.74 3.98 15.89
CA ALA A 268 -13.48 4.37 15.27
C ALA A 268 -13.15 3.44 14.10
N VAL A 269 -14.04 3.41 13.12
CA VAL A 269 -13.87 2.59 11.90
C VAL A 269 -12.90 3.32 10.95
N PRO A 270 -11.77 2.71 10.56
CA PRO A 270 -10.86 3.31 9.59
C PRO A 270 -11.58 3.68 8.28
N GLY A 271 -11.45 4.93 7.86
CA GLY A 271 -12.10 5.44 6.65
C GLY A 271 -13.58 5.81 6.80
N ALA A 272 -14.17 5.68 7.98
CA ALA A 272 -15.54 6.14 8.23
C ALA A 272 -15.64 7.66 8.48
N GLU A 273 -14.50 8.36 8.55
CA GLU A 273 -14.50 9.81 8.66
C GLU A 273 -15.00 10.44 7.35
N PRO A 274 -15.98 11.37 7.42
CA PRO A 274 -16.53 12.03 6.24
C PRO A 274 -15.55 13.01 5.56
N ASP A 275 -14.37 13.22 6.13
CA ASP A 275 -13.44 14.32 5.80
C ASP A 275 -12.45 14.01 4.66
N THR A 276 -12.74 13.02 3.82
CA THR A 276 -12.07 12.96 2.51
C THR A 276 -12.56 14.17 1.70
N ALA A 277 -11.63 15.08 1.39
CA ALA A 277 -11.96 16.38 0.80
C ALA A 277 -12.87 16.20 -0.43
N ALA A 278 -13.86 17.08 -0.61
CA ALA A 278 -14.81 17.01 -1.73
C ALA A 278 -14.11 16.91 -3.10
N ASP A 279 -12.90 17.47 -3.21
CA ASP A 279 -12.03 17.42 -4.38
C ASP A 279 -11.52 16.00 -4.68
N ASP A 280 -11.17 15.20 -3.67
CA ASP A 280 -10.69 13.81 -3.86
C ASP A 280 -11.80 12.92 -4.41
N TRP A 281 -13.03 13.09 -3.91
CA TRP A 281 -14.22 12.42 -4.45
C TRP A 281 -14.60 12.91 -5.84
N ALA A 282 -14.32 14.16 -6.20
CA ALA A 282 -14.50 14.64 -7.56
C ALA A 282 -13.53 13.93 -8.51
N HIS A 283 -12.24 13.86 -8.17
CA HIS A 283 -11.24 13.14 -8.96
C HIS A 283 -11.56 11.64 -9.10
N PHE A 284 -11.98 10.98 -8.01
CA PHE A 284 -12.37 9.57 -8.06
C PHE A 284 -13.53 9.32 -9.02
N ARG A 285 -14.57 10.17 -8.99
CA ARG A 285 -15.72 10.08 -9.92
C ARG A 285 -15.33 10.42 -11.36
N GLU A 286 -14.35 11.28 -11.58
CA GLU A 286 -13.81 11.53 -12.92
C GLU A 286 -13.03 10.33 -13.47
N GLU A 287 -12.27 9.63 -12.63
CA GLU A 287 -11.50 8.45 -13.00
C GLU A 287 -12.41 7.22 -13.21
N TYR A 288 -13.48 7.11 -12.42
CA TYR A 288 -14.43 5.98 -12.42
C TYR A 288 -15.90 6.45 -12.48
N PRO A 289 -16.35 7.04 -13.61
CA PRO A 289 -17.69 7.63 -13.73
C PRO A 289 -18.84 6.63 -13.61
N GLU A 290 -18.58 5.34 -13.82
CA GLU A 290 -19.53 4.25 -13.61
C GLU A 290 -19.85 4.00 -12.13
N LEU A 291 -19.00 4.48 -11.20
CA LEU A 291 -19.16 4.30 -9.77
C LEU A 291 -19.86 5.52 -9.16
N THR A 292 -21.14 5.36 -8.85
CA THR A 292 -22.01 6.49 -8.42
C THR A 292 -22.23 6.59 -6.92
N THR A 293 -21.67 5.66 -6.13
CA THR A 293 -21.84 5.63 -4.67
C THR A 293 -21.10 6.78 -3.98
N SER A 294 -21.73 7.42 -3.00
CA SER A 294 -21.10 8.48 -2.20
C SER A 294 -20.18 7.91 -1.11
N GLY A 295 -19.23 8.72 -0.64
CA GLY A 295 -18.37 8.36 0.49
C GLY A 295 -19.14 8.04 1.76
N GLU A 296 -20.15 8.85 2.11
CA GLU A 296 -21.00 8.61 3.28
C GLU A 296 -21.71 7.24 3.24
N GLU A 297 -22.23 6.86 2.07
CA GLU A 297 -22.86 5.57 1.87
C GLU A 297 -21.86 4.42 2.02
N LEU A 298 -20.66 4.58 1.48
CA LEU A 298 -19.58 3.60 1.60
C LEU A 298 -19.11 3.45 3.06
N SER A 299 -18.92 4.55 3.79
CA SER A 299 -18.55 4.55 5.20
C SER A 299 -19.59 3.82 6.06
N ARG A 300 -20.88 4.07 5.83
CA ARG A 300 -21.96 3.38 6.53
C ARG A 300 -21.99 1.88 6.24
N ARG A 301 -21.80 1.49 4.99
CA ARG A 301 -21.74 0.07 4.57
C ARG A 301 -20.52 -0.63 5.17
N LEU A 302 -19.36 0.02 5.17
CA LEU A 302 -18.14 -0.51 5.78
C LEU A 302 -18.34 -0.76 7.27
N ALA A 303 -18.87 0.23 8.01
CA ALA A 303 -19.13 0.09 9.44
C ALA A 303 -20.09 -1.07 9.75
N ALA A 304 -21.16 -1.21 8.96
CA ALA A 304 -22.12 -2.31 9.12
C ALA A 304 -21.48 -3.67 8.85
N ALA A 305 -20.66 -3.79 7.80
CA ALA A 305 -19.99 -5.03 7.44
C ALA A 305 -18.91 -5.44 8.45
N LEU A 306 -18.26 -4.48 9.11
CA LEU A 306 -17.21 -4.75 10.11
C LEU A 306 -17.73 -4.96 11.53
N ALA A 307 -19.01 -4.64 11.81
CA ALA A 307 -19.60 -4.79 13.14
C ALA A 307 -19.40 -6.18 13.76
N PRO A 308 -19.52 -7.32 13.02
CA PRO A 308 -19.26 -8.64 13.58
C PRO A 308 -17.81 -8.82 14.06
N ALA A 309 -16.83 -8.30 13.31
CA ALA A 309 -15.42 -8.39 13.67
C ALA A 309 -15.15 -7.68 15.00
N PHE A 310 -15.70 -6.48 15.17
CA PHE A 310 -15.52 -5.72 16.40
C PHE A 310 -16.25 -6.30 17.62
N ALA A 311 -17.24 -7.17 17.39
CA ALA A 311 -17.97 -7.87 18.44
C ALA A 311 -17.27 -9.15 18.92
N GLU A 312 -16.19 -9.60 18.26
CA GLU A 312 -15.39 -10.78 18.67
C GLU A 312 -14.74 -10.60 20.05
N VAL A 313 -14.45 -9.35 20.43
CA VAL A 313 -13.86 -8.99 21.73
C VAL A 313 -14.78 -7.98 22.42
N PRO A 314 -15.16 -8.20 23.70
CA PRO A 314 -15.97 -7.23 24.44
C PRO A 314 -15.36 -5.84 24.46
N ASP A 315 -16.18 -4.80 24.34
CA ASP A 315 -15.72 -3.40 24.32
C ASP A 315 -14.80 -3.06 25.52
N ALA A 316 -15.13 -3.57 26.70
CA ALA A 316 -14.36 -3.37 27.93
C ALA A 316 -12.96 -4.01 27.91
N GLU A 317 -12.73 -5.00 27.05
CA GLU A 317 -11.47 -5.75 26.95
C GLU A 317 -10.68 -5.40 25.68
N ARG A 318 -11.28 -4.69 24.72
CA ARG A 318 -10.73 -4.47 23.38
C ARG A 318 -9.37 -3.82 23.39
N ALA A 319 -9.20 -2.73 24.16
CA ALA A 319 -7.94 -2.00 24.21
C ALA A 319 -6.79 -2.87 24.75
N ASP A 320 -7.05 -3.65 25.80
CA ASP A 320 -6.06 -4.54 26.38
C ASP A 320 -5.74 -5.71 25.45
N TRP A 321 -6.75 -6.35 24.89
CA TRP A 321 -6.56 -7.43 23.92
C TRP A 321 -5.78 -6.94 22.68
N TRP A 322 -6.04 -5.71 22.22
CA TRP A 322 -5.36 -5.11 21.09
C TRP A 322 -3.88 -4.84 21.39
N ALA A 323 -3.60 -4.12 22.47
CA ALA A 323 -2.23 -3.81 22.90
C ALA A 323 -1.40 -5.06 23.19
N GLU A 324 -2.04 -6.17 23.57
CA GLU A 324 -1.36 -7.45 23.79
C GLU A 324 -0.68 -8.02 22.53
N GLY A 325 -1.23 -7.78 21.33
CA GLY A 325 -0.57 -8.21 20.08
C GLY A 325 0.77 -7.53 19.86
N TRP A 326 0.86 -6.25 20.21
CA TRP A 326 2.09 -5.45 20.16
C TRP A 326 3.09 -5.90 21.22
N ALA A 327 2.63 -6.11 22.46
CA ALA A 327 3.47 -6.61 23.54
C ALA A 327 4.01 -8.01 23.25
N ALA A 328 3.22 -8.89 22.63
CA ALA A 328 3.66 -10.23 22.23
C ALA A 328 4.78 -10.18 21.18
N SER A 329 4.65 -9.31 20.18
CA SER A 329 5.69 -9.10 19.16
C SER A 329 6.98 -8.58 19.80
N LEU A 330 6.88 -7.60 20.71
CA LEU A 330 8.03 -7.08 21.44
C LEU A 330 8.72 -8.13 22.31
N ARG A 331 7.96 -9.01 22.96
CA ARG A 331 8.54 -10.14 23.71
C ARG A 331 9.30 -11.08 22.80
N ALA A 332 8.82 -11.34 21.58
CA ALA A 332 9.51 -12.17 20.60
C ALA A 332 10.84 -11.54 20.17
N GLU A 333 10.85 -10.24 19.83
CA GLU A 333 12.07 -9.51 19.48
C GLU A 333 13.06 -9.46 20.65
N HIS A 334 12.56 -9.19 21.86
CA HIS A 334 13.36 -9.21 23.08
C HIS A 334 13.96 -10.59 23.36
N ALA A 335 13.22 -11.67 23.13
CA ALA A 335 13.74 -13.02 23.28
C ALA A 335 14.82 -13.35 22.24
N ALA A 336 14.71 -12.81 21.02
CA ALA A 336 15.65 -13.06 19.93
C ALA A 336 16.96 -12.27 20.04
N GLY A 337 16.91 -11.01 20.51
CA GLY A 337 18.07 -10.11 20.52
C GLY A 337 18.15 -9.15 21.70
N GLY A 338 17.41 -9.42 22.77
CA GLY A 338 17.38 -8.59 23.97
C GLY A 338 16.71 -7.23 23.75
N LEU A 339 16.94 -6.30 24.68
CA LEU A 339 16.32 -4.97 24.64
C LEU A 339 16.70 -4.16 23.39
N ASP A 340 17.91 -4.34 22.84
CA ASP A 340 18.33 -3.67 21.60
C ASP A 340 17.47 -4.06 20.39
N ALA A 341 17.10 -5.33 20.25
CA ALA A 341 16.21 -5.78 19.20
C ALA A 341 14.78 -5.22 19.37
N ALA A 342 14.24 -5.25 20.59
CA ALA A 342 12.93 -4.68 20.89
C ALA A 342 12.88 -3.16 20.62
N GLU A 343 13.93 -2.42 20.97
CA GLU A 343 14.03 -0.99 20.68
C GLU A 343 14.16 -0.70 19.20
N THR A 344 14.95 -1.50 18.47
CA THR A 344 15.09 -1.40 17.01
C THR A 344 13.73 -1.62 16.33
N TRP A 345 12.97 -2.61 16.80
CA TRP A 345 11.63 -2.90 16.30
C TRP A 345 10.63 -1.75 16.54
N LEU A 346 10.69 -1.08 17.70
CA LEU A 346 9.88 0.10 18.00
C LEU A 346 10.25 1.30 17.14
N ARG A 347 11.56 1.52 16.93
CA ARG A 347 12.07 2.62 16.11
C ARG A 347 11.67 2.45 14.64
N ALA A 348 11.72 1.23 14.11
CA ALA A 348 11.26 0.92 12.76
C ALA A 348 9.76 1.22 12.56
N ARG A 349 8.99 1.38 13.64
CA ARG A 349 7.55 1.68 13.64
C ARG A 349 7.24 3.08 14.15
N ASN A 350 8.21 3.99 14.11
CA ASN A 350 8.05 5.39 14.52
C ASN A 350 7.49 5.58 15.94
N ALA A 351 7.81 4.68 16.87
CA ALA A 351 7.33 4.80 18.25
C ALA A 351 7.80 6.11 18.90
N SER A 352 6.85 6.85 19.48
CA SER A 352 7.16 7.94 20.40
C SER A 352 7.81 7.40 21.68
N LEU A 353 8.48 8.25 22.45
CA LEU A 353 9.06 7.85 23.72
C LEU A 353 8.00 7.31 24.69
N GLY A 354 6.83 7.96 24.76
CA GLY A 354 5.68 7.51 25.54
C GLY A 354 5.17 6.13 25.15
N ALA A 355 4.91 5.92 23.85
CA ALA A 355 4.44 4.64 23.34
C ALA A 355 5.48 3.52 23.59
N ALA A 356 6.76 3.81 23.34
CA ALA A 356 7.85 2.87 23.60
C ALA A 356 7.92 2.44 25.07
N ARG A 357 7.85 3.40 26.00
CA ARG A 357 7.83 3.09 27.46
C ARG A 357 6.65 2.20 27.82
N ARG A 358 5.42 2.56 27.40
CA ARG A 358 4.20 1.80 27.73
C ARG A 358 4.23 0.39 27.17
N LEU A 359 4.63 0.24 25.91
CA LEU A 359 4.71 -1.05 25.24
C LEU A 359 5.81 -1.94 25.82
N LEU A 360 6.98 -1.38 26.13
CA LEU A 360 8.05 -2.13 26.81
C LEU A 360 7.64 -2.54 28.22
N GLN A 361 7.02 -1.66 29.01
CA GLN A 361 6.52 -2.01 30.33
C GLN A 361 5.50 -3.16 30.25
N ARG A 362 4.58 -3.11 29.27
CA ARG A 362 3.60 -4.17 29.03
C ARG A 362 4.26 -5.48 28.62
N ALA A 363 5.28 -5.42 27.76
CA ALA A 363 6.01 -6.59 27.29
C ALA A 363 6.85 -7.25 28.40
N LEU A 364 7.53 -6.45 29.22
CA LEU A 364 8.43 -6.91 30.29
C LEU A 364 7.68 -7.32 31.57
N GLY A 365 6.45 -6.82 31.76
CA GLY A 365 5.60 -7.13 32.90
C GLY A 365 5.67 -6.06 34.00
N PRO A 366 4.74 -6.10 34.98
CA PRO A 366 4.60 -5.06 36.00
C PRO A 366 5.77 -5.00 37.00
N ASP A 367 6.48 -6.11 37.18
CA ASP A 367 7.61 -6.20 38.13
C ASP A 367 8.96 -5.75 37.51
N ALA A 368 8.98 -5.48 36.20
CA ALA A 368 10.18 -5.00 35.52
C ALA A 368 10.45 -3.52 35.89
N PRO A 369 11.73 -3.12 36.03
CA PRO A 369 12.09 -1.70 36.17
C PRO A 369 11.48 -0.85 35.05
N ASP A 370 11.14 0.40 35.36
CA ASP A 370 10.56 1.31 34.36
C ASP A 370 11.56 1.46 33.19
N PRO A 371 11.17 1.12 31.95
CA PRO A 371 12.05 1.25 30.80
C PRO A 371 12.63 2.66 30.67
N LEU A 372 11.90 3.68 31.12
CA LEU A 372 12.32 5.08 31.05
C LEU A 372 13.64 5.35 31.78
N ASP A 373 13.95 4.61 32.84
CA ASP A 373 15.20 4.73 33.61
C ASP A 373 16.43 4.49 32.73
N THR A 374 16.27 3.70 31.65
CA THR A 374 17.36 3.34 30.75
C THR A 374 17.20 3.93 29.35
N LEU A 375 15.98 4.06 28.81
CA LEU A 375 15.72 4.46 27.42
C LEU A 375 16.51 5.71 26.99
N LEU A 376 16.47 6.79 27.76
CA LEU A 376 17.11 8.06 27.41
C LEU A 376 18.65 7.98 27.34
N SER A 377 19.26 6.98 27.96
CA SER A 377 20.71 6.74 27.88
C SER A 377 21.12 5.91 26.66
N ARG A 378 20.15 5.33 25.94
CA ARG A 378 20.42 4.37 24.87
C ARG A 378 20.52 5.05 23.51
N PRO A 379 21.41 4.55 22.61
CA PRO A 379 21.64 5.16 21.30
C PRO A 379 20.36 5.36 20.47
N ALA A 380 19.43 4.41 20.52
CA ALA A 380 18.17 4.44 19.79
C ALA A 380 17.27 5.65 20.15
N TRP A 381 17.44 6.22 21.35
CA TRP A 381 16.59 7.29 21.89
C TRP A 381 17.36 8.58 22.20
N ALA A 382 18.65 8.65 21.82
CA ALA A 382 19.52 9.80 22.11
C ALA A 382 18.98 11.14 21.57
N TRP A 383 18.17 11.11 20.51
CA TRP A 383 17.49 12.30 20.00
C TRP A 383 16.56 12.93 21.05
N TYR A 384 15.77 12.14 21.77
CA TYR A 384 14.89 12.63 22.83
C TYR A 384 15.69 13.21 24.00
N ALA A 385 16.81 12.60 24.37
CA ALA A 385 17.73 13.16 25.36
C ALA A 385 18.27 14.53 24.92
N SER A 386 18.65 14.67 23.64
CA SER A 386 19.05 15.97 23.08
C SER A 386 17.91 16.99 23.07
N VAL A 387 16.66 16.58 22.83
CA VAL A 387 15.50 17.48 22.85
C VAL A 387 15.24 17.99 24.27
N LEU A 388 15.27 17.11 25.26
CA LEU A 388 15.13 17.45 26.67
C LEU A 388 16.25 18.40 27.15
N ALA A 389 17.49 18.14 26.75
CA ALA A 389 18.63 18.98 27.11
C ALA A 389 18.53 20.42 26.58
N ARG A 390 17.76 20.66 25.50
CA ARG A 390 17.50 22.00 24.96
C ARG A 390 16.43 22.77 25.75
N GLY A 391 15.67 22.10 26.61
CA GLY A 391 14.67 22.74 27.48
C GLY A 391 13.39 23.24 26.79
N ASN A 392 13.23 22.99 25.49
CA ASN A 392 12.06 23.46 24.72
C ASN A 392 10.82 22.57 24.87
N ILE A 393 11.00 21.33 25.32
CA ILE A 393 9.96 20.32 25.53
C ILE A 393 10.26 19.60 26.84
N SER A 394 9.25 19.38 27.68
CA SER A 394 9.38 18.63 28.94
C SER A 394 9.30 17.12 28.73
N LEU A 395 9.76 16.34 29.72
CA LEU A 395 9.61 14.89 29.69
C LEU A 395 8.14 14.45 29.66
N GLU A 396 7.28 15.15 30.40
CA GLU A 396 5.83 14.92 30.39
C GLU A 396 5.24 15.11 28.99
N GLN A 397 5.68 16.14 28.26
CA GLN A 397 5.25 16.39 26.88
C GLN A 397 5.75 15.35 25.87
N LEU A 398 6.83 14.60 26.18
CA LEU A 398 7.31 13.50 25.32
C LEU A 398 6.67 12.15 25.63
N LEU A 399 6.10 12.02 26.83
CA LEU A 399 5.44 10.80 27.29
C LEU A 399 3.94 10.76 26.96
N ASN A 400 3.34 11.94 26.81
CA ASN A 400 2.01 12.13 26.24
C ASN A 400 2.10 12.17 24.71
#